data_AF-A0A232LUH8-F1
#
_entry.id   AF-A0A232LUH8-F1
#
_cell.length_a   1.000
_cell.length_b   1.000
_cell.length_c   1.000
_cell.angle_alpha   90.00
_cell.angle_beta   90.00
_cell.angle_gamma   90.00
#
_symmetry.space_group_name_H-M   'P 1'
#
loop_
_entity.id
_entity.type
_entity.pdbx_description
1 polymer ?
#
loop_
_entity_poly.entity_id
_entity_poly.type
_entity_poly.pdbx_seq_one_letter_code
_entity_poly.pdbx_strand_id
1 'polypeptide(L)'
;MCNPPFYESQQEMIEAAQAKRRPPFSACTGAEVEMVTSGGEVSFASRMIEESLQLRDKVQWYTTMFGKLSSVEVTVKKLTASGIDNYAVTEFIQGSKTRRWAVAWSWGDFRPTAAVARGIPGFPKHLLPFASEFTIHIPGTPIDAGGNKIDSEMRSLPSVRWHWRQGLATGIGFAAENVWSRQARRKRQKEKEQEKERRGEVSCIIKENNNKEGGDEIEAAAALGVKIQLKQDKFVENGSVVKIRWLKGRDRVLFESFCGMLKRKLEEA
;
A
#
# COMPACT_ATOMS: atom_id res chain seq x y z
N MET A 1 -14.00 12.75 2.55
CA MET A 1 -14.43 12.30 1.22
C MET A 1 -15.09 13.45 0.48
N CYS A 2 -15.00 13.49 -0.85
CA CYS A 2 -15.54 14.58 -1.67
C CYS A 2 -16.16 14.06 -2.98
N ASN A 3 -17.29 14.64 -3.37
CA ASN A 3 -17.82 14.60 -4.73
C ASN A 3 -17.80 16.04 -5.27
N PRO A 4 -16.77 16.44 -6.04
CA PRO A 4 -16.59 17.82 -6.44
C PRO A 4 -17.56 18.19 -7.58
N PRO A 5 -17.82 19.49 -7.79
CA PRO A 5 -18.45 19.95 -9.03
C PRO A 5 -17.60 19.53 -10.23
N PHE A 6 -18.23 18.94 -11.26
CA PHE A 6 -17.50 18.31 -12.36
C PHE A 6 -17.09 19.27 -13.48
N TYR A 7 -17.85 20.36 -13.64
CA TYR A 7 -17.75 21.22 -14.81
C TYR A 7 -17.06 22.54 -14.46
N GLU A 8 -16.31 23.08 -15.41
CA GLU A 8 -15.69 24.39 -15.32
C GLU A 8 -16.70 25.53 -15.51
N SER A 9 -17.71 25.30 -16.36
CA SER A 9 -18.74 26.27 -16.66
C SER A 9 -20.07 25.59 -16.97
N GLN A 10 -21.15 26.37 -16.91
CA GLN A 10 -22.47 25.92 -17.35
C GLN A 10 -22.47 25.52 -18.83
N GLN A 11 -21.70 26.22 -19.66
CA GLN A 11 -21.55 25.92 -21.08
C GLN A 11 -20.95 24.50 -21.29
N GLU A 12 -19.88 24.17 -20.58
CA GLU A 12 -19.26 22.84 -20.65
C GLU A 12 -20.25 21.74 -20.23
N MET A 13 -21.06 22.00 -19.20
CA MET A 13 -22.09 21.07 -18.76
C MET A 13 -23.14 20.80 -19.86
N ILE A 14 -23.58 21.86 -20.55
CA ILE A 14 -24.55 21.77 -21.66
C ILE A 14 -23.94 20.99 -22.83
N GLU A 15 -22.70 21.31 -23.23
CA GLU A 15 -22.00 20.61 -24.30
C GLU A 15 -21.82 19.12 -23.99
N ALA A 16 -21.43 18.80 -22.75
CA ALA A 16 -21.30 17.41 -22.29
C ALA A 16 -22.65 16.67 -22.25
N ALA A 17 -23.76 17.37 -22.04
CA ALA A 17 -25.09 16.80 -22.13
C ALA A 17 -25.51 16.56 -23.59
N GLN A 18 -25.22 17.50 -24.49
CA GLN A 18 -25.53 17.41 -25.92
C GLN A 18 -24.70 16.35 -26.65
N ALA A 19 -23.43 16.15 -26.25
CA ALA A 19 -22.58 15.10 -26.80
C ALA A 19 -23.10 13.68 -26.53
N LYS A 20 -24.01 13.50 -25.57
CA LYS A 20 -24.61 12.20 -25.26
C LYS A 20 -25.73 11.89 -26.25
N ARG A 21 -25.58 10.78 -26.97
CA ARG A 21 -26.56 10.28 -27.96
C ARG A 21 -27.98 10.05 -27.40
N ARG A 22 -28.13 9.91 -26.08
CA ARG A 22 -29.43 9.80 -25.39
C ARG A 22 -29.41 10.62 -24.11
N PRO A 23 -30.54 11.22 -23.72
CA PRO A 23 -30.64 11.88 -22.43
C PRO A 23 -30.35 10.90 -21.29
N PRO A 24 -29.80 11.37 -20.16
CA PRO A 24 -29.61 10.54 -18.98
C PRO A 24 -30.96 10.01 -18.48
N PHE A 25 -30.96 8.80 -17.93
CA PHE A 25 -32.17 8.20 -17.32
C PHE A 25 -32.59 8.90 -16.02
N SER A 26 -31.69 9.65 -15.40
CA SER A 26 -31.93 10.43 -14.19
C SER A 26 -31.96 11.92 -14.52
N ALA A 27 -32.91 12.65 -13.92
CA ALA A 27 -32.87 14.11 -13.92
C ALA A 27 -31.67 14.59 -13.08
N CYS A 28 -30.88 15.51 -13.62
CA CYS A 28 -29.84 16.18 -12.85
C CYS A 28 -30.47 17.36 -12.11
N THR A 29 -30.72 17.22 -10.81
CA THR A 29 -31.36 18.24 -9.97
C THR A 29 -30.37 19.02 -9.12
N GLY A 30 -29.06 18.85 -9.36
CA GLY A 30 -28.01 19.54 -8.60
C GLY A 30 -28.07 21.05 -8.82
N ALA A 31 -27.84 21.82 -7.76
CA ALA A 31 -27.70 23.26 -7.86
C ALA A 31 -26.44 23.62 -8.67
N GLU A 32 -26.39 24.82 -9.26
CA GLU A 32 -25.23 25.24 -10.07
C GLU A 32 -23.90 25.15 -9.30
N VAL A 33 -23.91 25.54 -8.02
CA VAL A 33 -22.79 25.41 -7.08
C VAL A 33 -22.34 23.96 -6.84
N GLU A 34 -23.22 22.97 -7.02
CA GLU A 34 -22.89 21.55 -6.91
C GLU A 34 -22.37 20.95 -8.22
N MET A 35 -22.53 21.68 -9.32
CA MET A 35 -22.27 21.19 -10.68
C MET A 35 -21.06 21.88 -11.33
N VAL A 36 -20.87 23.16 -11.04
CA VAL A 36 -19.87 24.03 -11.67
C VAL A 36 -18.90 24.60 -10.63
N THR A 37 -17.61 24.59 -10.96
CA THR A 37 -16.54 25.27 -10.22
C THR A 37 -15.51 25.78 -11.21
N SER A 38 -14.88 26.93 -10.95
CA SER A 38 -13.79 27.42 -11.81
C SER A 38 -12.69 26.36 -11.97
N GLY A 39 -12.32 26.09 -13.23
CA GLY A 39 -11.34 25.07 -13.62
C GLY A 39 -11.79 23.61 -13.39
N GLY A 40 -13.07 23.37 -13.10
CA GLY A 40 -13.71 22.07 -13.00
C GLY A 40 -13.16 21.15 -11.90
N GLU A 41 -13.48 19.86 -12.00
CA GLU A 41 -13.07 18.85 -11.01
C GLU A 41 -11.56 18.74 -10.83
N VAL A 42 -10.76 19.01 -11.88
CA VAL A 42 -9.30 18.97 -11.82
C VAL A 42 -8.75 20.07 -10.94
N SER A 43 -9.23 21.30 -11.09
CA SER A 43 -8.78 22.43 -10.26
C SER A 43 -9.26 22.28 -8.83
N PHE A 44 -10.47 21.75 -8.63
CA PHE A 44 -10.97 21.41 -7.30
C PHE A 44 -10.07 20.38 -6.60
N ALA A 45 -9.77 19.26 -7.26
CA ALA A 45 -8.90 18.22 -6.73
C ALA A 45 -7.46 18.73 -6.50
N SER A 46 -6.96 19.61 -7.38
CA SER A 46 -5.64 20.22 -7.22
C SER A 46 -5.56 21.07 -5.95
N ARG A 47 -6.59 21.87 -5.65
CA ARG A 47 -6.69 22.60 -4.38
C ARG A 47 -6.73 21.67 -3.18
N MET A 48 -7.51 20.59 -3.24
CA MET A 48 -7.53 19.58 -2.17
C MET A 48 -6.13 18.97 -1.92
N ILE A 49 -5.35 18.71 -2.97
CA ILE A 49 -3.98 18.19 -2.83
C ILE A 49 -3.10 19.22 -2.11
N GLU A 50 -3.20 20.50 -2.50
CA GLU A 50 -2.44 21.61 -1.90
C GLU A 50 -2.82 21.84 -0.43
N GLU A 51 -4.11 21.81 -0.10
CA GLU A 51 -4.60 21.86 1.28
C GLU A 51 -4.13 20.65 2.10
N SER A 52 -4.09 19.46 1.48
CA SER A 52 -3.60 18.25 2.15
C SER A 52 -2.12 18.34 2.56
N LEU A 53 -1.31 19.18 1.89
CA LEU A 53 0.08 19.40 2.27
C LEU A 53 0.22 20.09 3.64
N GLN A 54 -0.78 20.88 4.03
CA GLN A 54 -0.83 21.57 5.31
C GLN A 54 -1.34 20.66 6.42
N LEU A 55 -2.38 19.86 6.12
CA LEU A 55 -3.02 18.98 7.08
C LEU A 55 -2.25 17.66 7.28
N ARG A 56 -1.60 17.15 6.23
CA ARG A 56 -0.82 15.92 6.17
C ARG A 56 -1.53 14.74 6.86
N ASP A 57 -0.92 14.23 7.92
CA ASP A 57 -1.27 13.06 8.71
C ASP A 57 -2.43 13.31 9.70
N LYS A 58 -2.96 14.53 9.80
CA LYS A 58 -4.24 14.79 10.50
C LYS A 58 -5.42 14.08 9.84
N VAL A 59 -5.30 13.76 8.55
CA VAL A 59 -6.27 12.93 7.82
C VAL A 59 -5.53 11.74 7.25
N GLN A 60 -5.98 10.54 7.58
CA GLN A 60 -5.32 9.32 7.13
C GLN A 60 -5.44 9.14 5.61
N TRP A 61 -6.62 9.39 5.04
CA TRP A 61 -6.88 9.30 3.60
C TRP A 61 -7.77 10.44 3.12
N TYR A 62 -7.25 11.18 2.15
CA TYR A 62 -8.02 12.15 1.37
C TYR A 62 -8.62 11.44 0.17
N THR A 63 -9.86 11.73 -0.17
CA THR A 63 -10.55 11.06 -1.29
C THR A 63 -11.43 12.03 -2.05
N THR A 64 -11.42 11.91 -3.38
CA THR A 64 -12.33 12.65 -4.26
C THR A 64 -12.78 11.79 -5.44
N MET A 65 -14.04 11.93 -5.81
CA MET A 65 -14.63 11.28 -6.99
C MET A 65 -14.46 12.16 -8.24
N PHE A 66 -14.46 11.54 -9.42
CA PHE A 66 -14.38 12.19 -10.72
C PHE A 66 -15.47 11.70 -11.66
N GLY A 67 -15.98 12.63 -12.45
CA GLY A 67 -16.91 12.41 -13.56
C GLY A 67 -16.21 12.04 -14.87
N LYS A 68 -14.92 12.36 -15.05
CA LYS A 68 -14.13 12.08 -16.26
C LYS A 68 -12.84 11.32 -15.93
N LEU A 69 -12.52 10.32 -16.75
CA LEU A 69 -11.28 9.54 -16.61
C LEU A 69 -10.01 10.37 -16.86
N SER A 70 -10.06 11.32 -17.79
CA SER A 70 -8.93 12.23 -18.07
C SER A 70 -8.52 13.04 -16.84
N SER A 71 -9.49 13.43 -16.00
CA SER A 71 -9.25 14.16 -14.76
C SER A 71 -8.44 13.34 -13.74
N VAL A 72 -8.62 12.01 -13.71
CA VAL A 72 -7.86 11.09 -12.87
C VAL A 72 -6.38 11.10 -13.26
N GLU A 73 -6.08 11.05 -14.56
CA GLU A 73 -4.69 11.05 -15.06
C GLU A 73 -3.94 12.32 -14.67
N VAL A 74 -4.58 13.49 -14.84
CA VAL A 74 -4.01 14.78 -14.46
C VAL A 74 -3.78 14.85 -12.94
N THR A 75 -4.76 14.41 -12.15
CA THR A 75 -4.69 14.40 -10.69
C THR A 75 -3.57 13.49 -10.18
N VAL A 76 -3.43 12.28 -10.74
CA VAL A 76 -2.34 11.35 -10.39
C VAL A 76 -0.97 11.96 -10.68
N LYS A 77 -0.80 12.61 -11.83
CA LYS A 77 0.46 13.30 -12.16
C LYS A 77 0.77 14.39 -11.12
N LYS A 78 -0.22 15.18 -10.71
CA LYS A 78 -0.07 16.20 -9.65
C LYS A 78 0.29 15.58 -8.29
N LEU A 79 -0.34 14.46 -7.90
CA LEU A 79 0.02 13.72 -6.67
C LEU A 79 1.50 13.30 -6.70
N THR A 80 1.93 12.65 -7.79
CA THR A 80 3.32 12.20 -7.92
C THR A 80 4.32 13.35 -7.93
N ALA A 81 3.99 14.47 -8.60
CA ALA A 81 4.82 15.68 -8.62
C ALA A 81 4.90 16.35 -7.23
N SER A 82 3.89 16.14 -6.38
CA SER A 82 3.86 16.64 -5.00
C SER A 82 4.57 15.70 -4.00
N GLY A 83 5.23 14.65 -4.48
CA GLY A 83 5.95 13.68 -3.65
C GLY A 83 5.05 12.64 -2.95
N ILE A 84 3.78 12.53 -3.36
CA ILE A 84 2.84 11.57 -2.78
C ILE A 84 2.95 10.24 -3.54
N ASP A 85 3.49 9.21 -2.88
CA ASP A 85 3.70 7.88 -3.45
C ASP A 85 2.69 6.84 -2.92
N ASN A 86 1.84 7.23 -1.97
CA ASN A 86 0.80 6.41 -1.38
C ASN A 86 -0.58 6.90 -1.81
N TYR A 87 -1.06 6.33 -2.91
CA TYR A 87 -2.34 6.67 -3.50
C TYR A 87 -3.07 5.44 -4.05
N ALA A 88 -4.35 5.61 -4.34
CA ALA A 88 -5.23 4.60 -4.90
C ALA A 88 -6.08 5.22 -6.01
N VAL A 89 -6.36 4.42 -7.04
CA VAL A 89 -7.26 4.75 -8.13
C VAL A 89 -8.24 3.61 -8.35
N THR A 90 -9.52 3.94 -8.50
CA THR A 90 -10.57 2.94 -8.72
C THR A 90 -11.69 3.46 -9.62
N GLU A 91 -12.49 2.55 -10.15
CA GLU A 91 -13.68 2.81 -10.93
C GLU A 91 -14.94 2.30 -10.20
N PHE A 92 -15.97 3.13 -10.16
CA PHE A 92 -17.32 2.75 -9.75
C PHE A 92 -18.19 2.56 -10.99
N ILE A 93 -18.83 1.40 -11.10
CA ILE A 93 -19.73 1.05 -12.20
C ILE A 93 -21.12 0.88 -11.61
N GLN A 94 -22.06 1.75 -11.99
CA GLN A 94 -23.46 1.66 -11.59
C GLN A 94 -24.35 1.50 -12.83
N GLY A 95 -25.02 0.35 -12.92
CA GLY A 95 -25.78 -0.03 -14.11
C GLY A 95 -24.88 -0.26 -15.33
N SER A 96 -25.44 -0.11 -16.53
CA SER A 96 -24.74 -0.43 -17.78
C SER A 96 -23.91 0.72 -18.37
N LYS A 97 -24.05 1.95 -17.86
CA LYS A 97 -23.48 3.14 -18.49
C LYS A 97 -22.78 4.12 -17.55
N THR A 98 -23.23 4.25 -16.31
CA THR A 98 -22.67 5.26 -15.40
C THR A 98 -21.36 4.75 -14.83
N ARG A 99 -20.27 5.38 -15.27
CA ARG A 99 -18.93 5.19 -14.71
C ARG A 99 -18.55 6.45 -13.94
N ARG A 100 -17.94 6.22 -12.78
CA ARG A 100 -17.26 7.25 -11.98
C ARG A 100 -15.91 6.70 -11.59
N TRP A 101 -14.99 7.59 -11.29
CA TRP A 101 -13.67 7.21 -10.82
C TRP A 101 -13.40 7.86 -9.48
N ALA A 102 -12.50 7.29 -8.70
CA ALA A 102 -12.06 7.91 -7.47
C ALA A 102 -10.54 7.85 -7.35
N VAL A 103 -10.00 8.92 -6.80
CA VAL A 103 -8.61 9.00 -6.37
C VAL A 103 -8.60 9.15 -4.86
N ALA A 104 -7.73 8.38 -4.20
CA ALA A 104 -7.44 8.54 -2.79
C ALA A 104 -5.94 8.68 -2.58
N TRP A 105 -5.52 9.46 -1.58
CA TRP A 105 -4.10 9.60 -1.24
C TRP A 105 -3.88 9.77 0.26
N SER A 106 -2.68 9.43 0.71
CA SER A 106 -2.26 9.50 2.10
C SER A 106 -0.85 10.06 2.23
N TRP A 107 -0.62 10.82 3.29
CA TRP A 107 0.72 11.20 3.76
C TRP A 107 1.30 10.16 4.72
N GLY A 108 0.51 9.18 5.16
CA GLY A 108 0.97 8.05 5.95
C GLY A 108 1.67 7.00 5.08
N ASP A 109 2.29 6.04 5.74
CA ASP A 109 3.02 4.93 5.11
C ASP A 109 2.25 3.59 5.16
N PHE A 110 1.04 3.57 5.72
CA PHE A 110 0.15 2.43 5.63
C PHE A 110 -0.47 2.31 4.24
N ARG A 111 -0.40 1.13 3.65
CA ARG A 111 -0.78 0.89 2.26
C ARG A 111 -2.08 0.09 2.13
N PRO A 112 -2.97 0.48 1.19
CA PRO A 112 -4.15 -0.28 0.88
C PRO A 112 -3.79 -1.60 0.16
N THR A 113 -4.77 -2.50 0.00
CA THR A 113 -4.60 -3.69 -0.85
C THR A 113 -4.36 -3.27 -2.29
N ALA A 114 -3.70 -4.13 -3.07
CA ALA A 114 -3.55 -3.88 -4.50
C ALA A 114 -4.92 -3.78 -5.21
N ALA A 115 -5.91 -4.55 -4.76
CA ALA A 115 -7.28 -4.51 -5.26
C ALA A 115 -7.95 -3.14 -5.09
N VAL A 116 -7.72 -2.46 -3.95
CA VAL A 116 -8.24 -1.11 -3.70
C VAL A 116 -7.39 -0.06 -4.42
N ALA A 117 -6.06 -0.21 -4.40
CA ALA A 117 -5.13 0.78 -4.94
C ALA A 117 -5.15 0.87 -6.46
N ARG A 118 -5.45 -0.24 -7.15
CA ARG A 118 -5.31 -0.41 -8.60
C ARG A 118 -6.61 -0.91 -9.23
N GLY A 119 -7.75 -0.55 -8.65
CA GLY A 119 -9.08 -1.03 -9.03
C GLY A 119 -9.67 -0.32 -10.25
N ILE A 120 -8.86 0.03 -11.25
CA ILE A 120 -9.28 0.75 -12.45
C ILE A 120 -8.81 0.01 -13.73
N PRO A 121 -9.68 -0.78 -14.37
CA PRO A 121 -9.32 -1.56 -15.55
C PRO A 121 -8.87 -0.67 -16.72
N GLY A 122 -7.82 -1.10 -17.44
CA GLY A 122 -7.35 -0.40 -18.65
C GLY A 122 -6.59 0.92 -18.40
N PHE A 123 -6.40 1.33 -17.15
CA PHE A 123 -5.65 2.55 -16.83
C PHE A 123 -4.14 2.39 -17.13
N PRO A 124 -3.44 3.46 -17.56
CA PRO A 124 -2.02 3.37 -17.87
C PRO A 124 -1.19 2.85 -16.69
N LYS A 125 -0.46 1.75 -16.91
CA LYS A 125 0.28 1.05 -15.83
C LYS A 125 1.30 1.95 -15.11
N HIS A 126 1.89 2.91 -15.82
CA HIS A 126 2.86 3.85 -15.25
C HIS A 126 2.23 4.90 -14.32
N LEU A 127 0.91 5.08 -14.38
CA LEU A 127 0.15 5.94 -13.47
C LEU A 127 -0.44 5.17 -12.28
N LEU A 128 -0.39 3.83 -12.30
CA LEU A 128 -0.83 3.03 -11.16
C LEU A 128 0.19 3.11 -10.01
N PRO A 129 -0.28 3.11 -8.75
CA PRO A 129 0.62 3.01 -7.62
C PRO A 129 1.39 1.69 -7.64
N PHE A 130 2.55 1.67 -6.97
CA PHE A 130 3.35 0.46 -6.83
C PHE A 130 2.50 -0.72 -6.30
N ALA A 131 2.79 -1.93 -6.78
CA ALA A 131 2.05 -3.13 -6.37
C ALA A 131 2.36 -3.47 -4.91
N SER A 132 1.41 -3.23 -3.99
CA SER A 132 1.56 -3.58 -2.57
C SER A 132 1.42 -5.08 -2.29
N GLU A 133 1.43 -5.95 -3.30
CA GLU A 133 1.25 -7.39 -3.16
C GLU A 133 2.22 -8.16 -4.07
N PHE A 134 2.82 -9.21 -3.52
CA PHE A 134 3.71 -10.13 -4.21
C PHE A 134 3.22 -11.57 -3.97
N THR A 135 3.28 -12.41 -4.99
CA THR A 135 2.77 -13.78 -4.93
C THR A 135 3.90 -14.77 -5.27
N ILE A 136 4.03 -15.81 -4.46
CA ILE A 136 4.97 -16.91 -4.65
C ILE A 136 4.16 -18.20 -4.73
N HIS A 137 4.40 -18.99 -5.77
CA HIS A 137 3.84 -20.33 -5.90
C HIS A 137 4.84 -21.33 -5.36
N ILE A 138 4.39 -22.24 -4.50
CA ILE A 138 5.19 -23.32 -3.94
C ILE A 138 4.51 -24.65 -4.31
N PRO A 139 4.87 -25.24 -5.47
CA PRO A 139 4.30 -26.50 -5.88
C PRO A 139 4.69 -27.62 -4.91
N GLY A 140 3.79 -28.59 -4.70
CA GLY A 140 4.05 -29.77 -3.87
C GLY A 140 4.24 -29.49 -2.37
N THR A 141 4.05 -28.27 -1.90
CA THR A 141 4.13 -27.91 -0.47
C THR A 141 2.74 -27.57 0.08
N PRO A 142 2.18 -28.42 0.95
CA PRO A 142 0.92 -28.14 1.66
C PRO A 142 1.00 -26.88 2.51
N ILE A 143 -0.15 -26.27 2.79
CA ILE A 143 -0.26 -25.03 3.57
C ILE A 143 0.43 -25.13 4.93
N ASP A 144 0.27 -26.25 5.65
CA ASP A 144 0.85 -26.42 6.98
C ASP A 144 2.38 -26.48 6.94
N ALA A 145 2.95 -27.24 5.99
CA ALA A 145 4.39 -27.33 5.80
C ALA A 145 5.00 -25.97 5.40
N GLY A 146 4.37 -25.28 4.44
CA GLY A 146 4.79 -23.94 4.01
C GLY A 146 4.65 -22.91 5.14
N GLY A 147 3.57 -23.00 5.92
CA GLY A 147 3.30 -22.12 7.06
C GLY A 147 4.33 -22.27 8.17
N ASN A 148 4.67 -23.51 8.54
CA ASN A 148 5.72 -23.80 9.53
C ASN A 148 7.08 -23.29 9.08
N LYS A 149 7.41 -23.45 7.79
CA LYS A 149 8.65 -22.94 7.21
C LYS A 149 8.72 -21.41 7.27
N ILE A 150 7.65 -20.72 6.89
CA ILE A 150 7.56 -19.26 6.98
C ILE A 150 7.67 -18.79 8.42
N ASP A 151 6.94 -19.41 9.35
CA ASP A 151 7.00 -19.04 10.77
C ASP A 151 8.41 -19.20 11.34
N SER A 152 9.08 -20.32 11.05
CA SER A 152 10.46 -20.59 11.46
C SER A 152 11.45 -19.56 10.90
N GLU A 153 11.40 -19.30 9.59
CA GLU A 153 12.28 -18.33 8.94
C GLU A 153 12.06 -16.91 9.48
N MET A 154 10.81 -16.48 9.66
CA MET A 154 10.50 -15.16 10.20
C MET A 154 10.94 -14.99 11.66
N ARG A 155 10.80 -16.03 12.50
CA ARG A 155 11.31 -16.03 13.88
C ARG A 155 12.83 -16.03 13.97
N SER A 156 13.51 -16.58 12.97
CA SER A 156 14.97 -16.57 12.90
C SER A 156 15.55 -15.19 12.59
N LEU A 157 14.76 -14.30 11.99
CA LEU A 157 15.18 -12.95 11.66
C LEU A 157 15.29 -12.10 12.93
N PRO A 158 16.43 -11.41 13.11
CA PRO A 158 16.63 -10.61 14.31
C PRO A 158 15.83 -9.31 14.25
N SER A 159 15.35 -8.86 15.40
CA SER A 159 14.66 -7.56 15.54
C SER A 159 13.43 -7.39 14.64
N VAL A 160 12.86 -8.50 14.15
CA VAL A 160 11.56 -8.53 13.47
C VAL A 160 10.51 -8.90 14.50
N ARG A 161 9.50 -8.03 14.66
CA ARG A 161 8.31 -8.36 15.43
C ARG A 161 7.42 -9.20 14.53
N TRP A 162 7.22 -10.47 14.90
CA TRP A 162 6.46 -11.41 14.09
C TRP A 162 5.36 -12.09 14.91
N HIS A 163 4.16 -12.14 14.34
CA HIS A 163 3.03 -12.86 14.92
C HIS A 163 2.37 -13.75 13.86
N TRP A 164 2.40 -15.06 14.09
CA TRP A 164 1.80 -16.07 13.22
C TRP A 164 0.52 -16.66 13.82
N ARG A 165 -0.51 -16.79 12.98
CA ARG A 165 -1.78 -17.45 13.32
C ARG A 165 -1.96 -18.68 12.43
N GLN A 166 -1.64 -19.84 13.00
CA GLN A 166 -1.67 -21.12 12.29
C GLN A 166 -3.03 -21.43 11.67
N GLY A 167 -4.14 -21.25 12.41
CA GLY A 167 -5.49 -21.51 11.92
C GLY A 167 -5.94 -20.64 10.73
N LEU A 168 -5.22 -19.54 10.43
CA LEU A 168 -5.47 -18.68 9.27
C LEU A 168 -4.35 -18.77 8.22
N ALA A 169 -3.32 -19.60 8.48
CA ALA A 169 -2.07 -19.64 7.73
C ALA A 169 -1.57 -18.23 7.38
N THR A 170 -1.62 -17.33 8.36
CA THR A 170 -1.38 -15.89 8.18
C THR A 170 -0.45 -15.38 9.27
N GLY A 171 0.52 -14.56 8.90
CA GLY A 171 1.32 -13.82 9.86
C GLY A 171 1.52 -12.37 9.48
N ILE A 172 1.80 -11.56 10.50
CA ILE A 172 2.08 -10.13 10.38
C ILE A 172 3.44 -9.86 10.98
N GLY A 173 4.28 -9.14 10.23
CA GLY A 173 5.66 -8.85 10.58
C GLY A 173 5.97 -7.37 10.44
N PHE A 174 6.73 -6.83 11.38
CA PHE A 174 7.27 -5.47 11.33
C PHE A 174 8.78 -5.49 11.56
N ALA A 175 9.51 -4.76 10.74
CA ALA A 175 10.95 -4.59 10.84
C ALA A 175 11.30 -3.10 10.81
N ALA A 176 12.12 -2.66 11.76
CA ALA A 176 12.62 -1.29 11.81
C ALA A 176 13.66 -1.00 10.70
N GLU A 177 14.35 -2.04 10.21
CA GLU A 177 15.37 -1.93 9.18
C GLU A 177 15.54 -3.25 8.40
N ASN A 178 16.41 -3.23 7.39
CA ASN A 178 16.80 -4.43 6.65
C ASN A 178 17.68 -5.34 7.52
N VAL A 179 17.18 -6.53 7.85
CA VAL A 179 17.89 -7.52 8.69
C VAL A 179 18.19 -8.84 7.98
N TRP A 180 17.76 -8.99 6.73
CA TRP A 180 17.79 -10.26 6.00
C TRP A 180 18.76 -10.26 4.82
N SER A 181 19.16 -9.10 4.30
CA SER A 181 20.11 -9.02 3.19
C SER A 181 21.52 -9.46 3.57
N ARG A 182 22.32 -9.87 2.57
CA ARG A 182 23.75 -10.19 2.79
C ARG A 182 24.51 -9.01 3.39
N GLN A 183 24.22 -7.79 2.95
CA GLN A 183 24.82 -6.56 3.48
C GLN A 183 24.45 -6.35 4.94
N ALA A 184 23.17 -6.50 5.29
CA ALA A 184 22.68 -6.38 6.67
C ALA A 184 23.37 -7.38 7.61
N ARG A 185 23.46 -8.65 7.20
CA ARG A 185 24.14 -9.70 8.00
C ARG A 185 25.62 -9.39 8.22
N ARG A 186 26.32 -8.91 7.18
CA ARG A 186 27.74 -8.51 7.27
C ARG A 186 27.94 -7.29 8.17
N LYS A 187 27.09 -6.26 8.05
CA LYS A 187 27.14 -5.04 8.88
C LYS A 187 27.01 -5.43 10.36
N ARG A 188 26.01 -6.25 10.68
CA ARG A 188 25.77 -6.68 12.06
C ARG A 188 26.88 -7.56 12.64
N GLN A 189 27.50 -8.41 11.81
CA GLN A 189 28.65 -9.20 12.25
C GLN A 189 29.82 -8.29 12.64
N LYS A 190 30.12 -7.29 11.80
CA LYS A 190 31.14 -6.28 12.11
C LYS A 190 30.82 -5.47 13.36
N GLU A 191 29.56 -5.06 13.54
CA GLU A 191 29.12 -4.34 14.74
C GLU A 191 29.27 -5.19 16.00
N LYS A 192 28.94 -6.49 15.92
CA LYS A 192 29.15 -7.42 17.05
C LYS A 192 30.63 -7.67 17.33
N GLU A 193 31.48 -7.74 16.31
CA GLU A 193 32.93 -7.86 16.47
C GLU A 193 33.50 -6.60 17.14
N GLN A 194 33.11 -5.41 16.67
CA GLN A 194 33.48 -4.13 17.28
C GLN A 194 32.91 -3.93 18.69
N GLU A 195 31.68 -4.39 18.95
CA GLU A 195 31.08 -4.33 20.28
C GLU A 195 31.74 -5.32 21.25
N LYS A 196 32.17 -6.50 20.77
CA LYS A 196 32.98 -7.43 21.55
C LYS A 196 34.37 -6.87 21.87
N GLU A 197 35.00 -6.20 20.92
CA GLU A 197 36.27 -5.48 21.14
C GLU A 197 36.08 -4.36 22.18
N ARG A 198 35.02 -3.54 22.05
CA ARG A 198 34.69 -2.48 23.02
C ARG A 198 34.27 -3.00 24.41
N ARG A 199 33.51 -4.10 24.48
CA ARG A 199 33.16 -4.78 25.76
C ARG A 199 34.33 -5.50 26.39
N GLY A 200 35.39 -5.79 25.62
CA GLY A 200 36.67 -6.26 26.16
C GLY A 200 37.39 -5.21 27.01
N GLU A 201 37.09 -3.92 26.82
CA GLU A 201 37.70 -2.80 27.56
C GLU A 201 36.83 -2.24 28.69
N VAL A 202 35.52 -2.48 28.70
CA VAL A 202 34.61 -2.02 29.77
C VAL A 202 33.69 -3.14 30.22
N SER A 203 34.13 -3.89 31.23
CA SER A 203 33.27 -4.80 32.00
C SER A 203 32.67 -4.04 33.18
N CYS A 204 31.47 -3.47 33.03
CA CYS A 204 30.60 -3.06 34.14
C CYS A 204 29.12 -2.96 33.70
N ILE A 205 28.34 -3.94 34.15
CA ILE A 205 26.91 -3.93 34.55
C ILE A 205 26.01 -2.81 33.99
N ILE A 206 25.07 -3.18 33.10
CA ILE A 206 23.69 -2.68 33.14
C ILE A 206 22.75 -3.85 32.84
N LYS A 207 21.85 -4.16 33.78
CA LYS A 207 20.67 -5.02 33.56
C LYS A 207 19.54 -4.11 33.11
N GLU A 208 19.06 -4.27 31.88
CA GLU A 208 17.88 -3.55 31.40
C GLU A 208 16.61 -4.32 31.76
N ASN A 209 15.73 -3.61 32.47
CA ASN A 209 14.34 -3.98 32.72
C ASN A 209 13.55 -3.80 31.43
N ASN A 210 13.04 -4.89 30.84
CA ASN A 210 12.11 -4.84 29.73
C ASN A 210 10.67 -4.78 30.25
N ASN A 211 10.15 -3.57 30.40
CA ASN A 211 8.72 -3.33 30.54
C ASN A 211 8.01 -3.62 29.21
N LYS A 212 7.04 -4.52 29.29
CA LYS A 212 6.07 -4.84 28.23
C LYS A 212 5.04 -3.72 28.17
N GLU A 213 5.20 -2.75 27.27
CA GLU A 213 4.10 -1.87 26.82
C GLU A 213 4.35 -1.14 25.47
N GLY A 214 5.36 -1.55 24.69
CA GLY A 214 5.76 -0.88 23.42
C GLY A 214 5.08 -1.42 22.15
N GLY A 215 3.79 -1.78 22.22
CA GLY A 215 3.05 -2.36 21.09
C GLY A 215 3.01 -1.45 19.85
N ASP A 216 2.50 -0.24 20.06
CA ASP A 216 2.19 0.72 19.00
C ASP A 216 3.41 1.52 18.55
N GLU A 217 4.39 1.76 19.43
CA GLU A 217 5.60 2.51 19.10
C GLU A 217 6.50 1.79 18.08
N ILE A 218 6.60 0.46 18.19
CA ILE A 218 7.40 -0.35 17.26
C ILE A 218 6.72 -0.41 15.89
N GLU A 219 5.39 -0.53 15.84
CA GLU A 219 4.65 -0.47 14.58
C GLU A 219 4.76 0.93 13.95
N ALA A 220 4.73 2.00 14.76
CA ALA A 220 4.93 3.35 14.28
C ALA A 220 6.34 3.56 13.68
N ALA A 221 7.38 3.03 14.33
CA ALA A 221 8.78 3.15 13.92
C ALA A 221 9.23 2.16 12.82
N ALA A 222 8.38 1.22 12.42
CA ALA A 222 8.76 0.19 11.45
C ALA A 222 8.99 0.76 10.04
N ALA A 223 10.15 0.49 9.44
CA ALA A 223 10.43 0.82 8.04
C ALA A 223 9.71 -0.12 7.05
N LEU A 224 9.39 -1.34 7.48
CA LEU A 224 8.63 -2.32 6.71
C LEU A 224 7.63 -3.06 7.58
N GLY A 225 6.36 -3.04 7.20
CA GLY A 225 5.30 -3.91 7.71
C GLY A 225 4.76 -4.82 6.61
N VAL A 226 4.63 -6.11 6.88
CA VAL A 226 4.16 -7.11 5.92
C VAL A 226 3.10 -8.02 6.53
N LYS A 227 2.16 -8.45 5.69
CA LYS A 227 1.26 -9.57 5.97
C LYS A 227 1.54 -10.69 4.99
N ILE A 228 1.79 -11.88 5.51
CA ILE A 228 1.99 -13.08 4.71
C ILE A 228 0.80 -14.00 4.93
N GLN A 229 0.19 -14.48 3.86
CA GLN A 229 -0.92 -15.44 3.92
C GLN A 229 -0.71 -16.55 2.91
N LEU A 230 -0.88 -17.80 3.35
CA LEU A 230 -0.89 -18.97 2.48
C LEU A 230 -2.31 -19.34 2.10
N LYS A 231 -2.48 -19.79 0.86
CA LYS A 231 -3.72 -20.35 0.34
C LYS A 231 -3.41 -21.59 -0.48
N GLN A 232 -4.38 -22.49 -0.59
CA GLN A 232 -4.26 -23.64 -1.50
C GLN A 232 -4.11 -23.13 -2.93
N ASP A 233 -3.15 -23.69 -3.67
CA ASP A 233 -3.09 -23.44 -5.11
C ASP A 233 -4.25 -24.18 -5.78
N LYS A 234 -5.03 -23.45 -6.58
CA LYS A 234 -6.18 -24.02 -7.30
C LYS A 234 -5.77 -24.79 -8.53
N PHE A 235 -4.55 -24.57 -9.03
CA PHE A 235 -4.07 -25.11 -10.30
C PHE A 235 -3.03 -26.23 -10.11
N VAL A 236 -2.48 -26.37 -8.91
CA VAL A 236 -1.43 -27.35 -8.60
C VAL A 236 -1.88 -28.21 -7.42
N GLU A 237 -2.00 -29.51 -7.66
CA GLU A 237 -2.33 -30.48 -6.62
C GLU A 237 -1.24 -30.48 -5.54
N ASN A 238 -1.65 -30.43 -4.26
CA ASN A 238 -0.77 -30.27 -3.10
C ASN A 238 0.16 -29.03 -3.13
N GLY A 239 -0.09 -28.04 -3.99
CA GLY A 239 0.63 -26.78 -4.02
C GLY A 239 0.00 -25.70 -3.12
N SER A 240 0.80 -24.74 -2.67
CA SER A 240 0.30 -23.56 -1.97
C SER A 240 0.80 -22.27 -2.60
N VAL A 241 0.03 -21.20 -2.42
CA VAL A 241 0.33 -19.86 -2.89
C VAL A 241 0.53 -18.96 -1.68
N VAL A 242 1.72 -18.37 -1.58
CA VAL A 242 2.05 -17.36 -0.56
C VAL A 242 1.76 -15.98 -1.14
N LYS A 243 0.89 -15.25 -0.46
CA LYS A 243 0.61 -13.83 -0.73
C LYS A 243 1.29 -12.98 0.32
N ILE A 244 2.25 -12.17 -0.11
CA ILE A 244 2.92 -11.16 0.72
C ILE A 244 2.29 -9.81 0.39
N ARG A 245 1.73 -9.14 1.39
CA ARG A 245 1.18 -7.79 1.29
C ARG A 245 2.07 -6.80 2.03
N TRP A 246 2.44 -5.72 1.36
CA TRP A 246 3.07 -4.55 1.95
C TRP A 246 2.02 -3.75 2.74
N LEU A 247 2.10 -3.80 4.07
CA LEU A 247 1.19 -3.08 4.97
C LEU A 247 1.68 -1.68 5.29
N LYS A 248 2.97 -1.54 5.59
CA LYS A 248 3.57 -0.28 6.06
C LYS A 248 4.96 -0.05 5.44
N GLY A 249 5.26 1.19 5.07
CA GLY A 249 6.59 1.64 4.68
C GLY A 249 6.62 2.37 3.34
N ARG A 250 7.74 3.06 3.08
CA ARG A 250 7.95 3.86 1.85
C ARG A 250 9.00 3.27 0.90
N ASP A 251 9.92 2.46 1.42
CA ASP A 251 11.01 1.89 0.63
C ASP A 251 10.55 0.66 -0.17
N ARG A 252 10.37 0.87 -1.48
CA ARG A 252 10.00 -0.17 -2.45
C ARG A 252 11.09 -1.24 -2.56
N VAL A 253 12.35 -0.83 -2.56
CA VAL A 253 13.50 -1.72 -2.69
C VAL A 253 13.61 -2.62 -1.46
N LEU A 254 13.32 -2.09 -0.28
CA LEU A 254 13.25 -2.88 0.95
C LEU A 254 12.17 -3.96 0.88
N PHE A 255 10.95 -3.63 0.42
CA PHE A 255 9.87 -4.59 0.24
C PHE A 255 10.21 -5.65 -0.82
N GLU A 256 10.73 -5.26 -1.98
CA GLU A 256 11.15 -6.20 -3.03
C GLU A 256 12.28 -7.13 -2.55
N SER A 257 13.24 -6.58 -1.80
CA SER A 257 14.32 -7.34 -1.18
C SER A 257 13.79 -8.39 -0.20
N PHE A 258 12.80 -8.03 0.62
CA PHE A 258 12.12 -8.93 1.54
C PHE A 258 11.42 -10.07 0.78
N CYS A 259 10.61 -9.73 -0.24
CA CYS A 259 9.91 -10.70 -1.08
C CYS A 259 10.88 -11.67 -1.76
N GLY A 260 11.99 -11.15 -2.31
CA GLY A 260 13.03 -11.97 -2.93
C GLY A 260 13.76 -12.88 -1.93
N MET A 261 13.96 -12.42 -0.69
CA MET A 261 14.52 -13.25 0.37
C MET A 261 13.59 -14.40 0.73
N LEU A 262 12.31 -14.10 0.99
CA LEU A 262 11.35 -15.13 1.37
C LEU A 262 11.14 -16.14 0.24
N LYS A 263 11.08 -15.69 -1.02
CA LYS A 263 11.01 -16.56 -2.19
C LYS A 263 12.15 -17.58 -2.23
N ARG A 264 13.41 -17.13 -2.15
CA ARG A 264 14.58 -18.04 -2.14
C ARG A 264 14.50 -19.04 -0.99
N LYS A 265 14.14 -18.57 0.20
CA LYS A 265 14.00 -19.45 1.36
C LYS A 265 12.96 -20.53 1.14
N LEU A 266 11.85 -20.22 0.46
CA LEU A 266 10.79 -21.18 0.17
C LEU A 266 11.18 -22.18 -0.92
N GLU A 267 11.94 -21.76 -1.93
CA GLU A 267 12.43 -22.60 -3.04
C GLU A 267 13.60 -23.52 -2.67
N GLU A 268 14.39 -23.19 -1.64
CA GLU A 268 15.56 -23.98 -1.19
C GLU A 268 15.20 -25.30 -0.44
N ALA A 269 13.95 -25.77 -0.45
CA ALA A 269 13.56 -27.06 0.16
C ALA A 269 13.05 -28.07 -0.86
#